data_AF-E1TFA7-F1
#
_entry.id   AF-E1TFA7-F1
#
_cell.length_a   1.000
_cell.length_b   1.000
_cell.length_c   1.000
_cell.angle_alpha   90.00
_cell.angle_beta   90.00
_cell.angle_gamma   90.00
#
_symmetry.space_group_name_H-M   'P 1'
#
loop_
_entity.id
_entity.type
_entity.pdbx_description
1 polymer ?
#
loop_
_entity_poly.entity_id
_entity_poly.type
_entity_poly.pdbx_seq_one_letter_code
_entity_poly.pdbx_strand_id
1 'polypeptide(L)'
;MGISADFLIKHVRPYGQEAFDMMCLATGPNSLRAWLLQQHVPQLDINLAFAAWMTTANLPISNETEPRFVASATLSSNARWSELWPTGLSTIVFLTAPLLKQLSAVSESHPGQSLDFDGAEYIPIAVTVSSTPGTQPTVNLNAEGMSIAVDAQGNCVHFAGLIT
;
A
#
# COMPACT_ATOMS: atom_id res chain seq x y z
N MET A 1 0.68 -13.65 -6.56
CA MET A 1 0.20 -12.59 -5.67
C MET A 1 -0.65 -11.72 -6.56
N GLY A 2 -1.96 -11.74 -6.34
CA GLY A 2 -2.98 -10.97 -7.03
C GLY A 2 -2.95 -9.49 -6.69
N ILE A 3 -1.77 -8.93 -6.52
CA ILE A 3 -1.58 -7.51 -6.25
C ILE A 3 -0.37 -7.09 -7.07
N SER A 4 -0.58 -6.14 -7.98
CA SER A 4 0.53 -5.63 -8.78
C SER A 4 1.53 -4.88 -7.89
N ALA A 5 2.81 -4.97 -8.23
CA ALA A 5 3.86 -4.25 -7.51
C ALA A 5 3.62 -2.73 -7.52
N ASP A 6 3.11 -2.21 -8.64
CA ASP A 6 2.74 -0.81 -8.81
C ASP A 6 1.61 -0.39 -7.85
N PHE A 7 0.58 -1.21 -7.69
CA PHE A 7 -0.46 -0.99 -6.67
C PHE A 7 0.11 -1.03 -5.25
N LEU A 8 0.96 -2.01 -4.93
CA LEU A 8 1.60 -2.12 -3.60
C LEU A 8 2.38 -0.84 -3.26
N ILE A 9 3.20 -0.36 -4.19
CA ILE A 9 4.04 0.83 -3.98
C ILE A 9 3.17 2.07 -3.75
N LYS A 10 2.09 2.23 -4.53
CA LYS A 10 1.21 3.40 -4.44
C LYS A 10 0.28 3.42 -3.25
N HIS A 11 -0.27 2.26 -2.89
CA HIS A 11 -1.46 2.19 -2.04
C HIS A 11 -1.29 1.32 -0.81
N VAL A 12 -0.23 0.53 -0.67
CA VAL A 12 -0.14 -0.45 0.42
C VAL A 12 1.13 -0.29 1.24
N ARG A 13 0.98 -0.26 2.56
CA ARG A 13 2.07 -0.39 3.52
C ARG A 13 1.80 -1.57 4.44
N PRO A 14 2.84 -2.29 4.89
CA PRO A 14 2.65 -3.36 5.86
C PRO A 14 2.26 -2.80 7.23
N TYR A 15 1.34 -3.49 7.90
CA TYR A 15 1.03 -3.31 9.32
C TYR A 15 1.24 -4.64 10.06
N GLY A 16 2.10 -4.63 11.07
CA GLY A 16 2.60 -5.83 11.75
C GLY A 16 3.82 -6.46 11.08
N GLN A 17 4.62 -7.17 11.88
CA GLN A 17 5.85 -7.82 11.45
C GLN A 17 5.62 -8.83 10.31
N GLU A 18 4.56 -9.63 10.38
CA GLU A 18 4.27 -10.63 9.34
C GLU A 18 4.01 -9.97 7.98
N ALA A 19 3.24 -8.88 7.94
CA ALA A 19 2.97 -8.14 6.71
C ALA A 19 4.27 -7.56 6.14
N PHE A 20 5.13 -7.03 7.01
CA PHE A 20 6.42 -6.50 6.62
C PHE A 20 7.30 -7.58 6.00
N ASP A 21 7.43 -8.74 6.64
CA ASP A 21 8.25 -9.84 6.15
C ASP A 21 7.75 -10.32 4.78
N MET A 22 6.44 -10.47 4.63
CA MET A 22 5.80 -10.85 3.35
C MET A 22 6.08 -9.88 2.21
N MET A 23 6.03 -8.57 2.48
CA MET A 23 6.19 -7.55 1.43
C MET A 23 7.66 -7.21 1.15
N CYS A 24 8.47 -7.08 2.19
CA CYS A 24 9.77 -6.42 2.14
C CYS A 24 10.96 -7.37 2.26
N LEU A 25 10.78 -8.53 2.91
CA LEU A 25 11.83 -9.53 3.12
C LEU A 25 11.68 -10.77 2.23
N ALA A 26 10.51 -10.95 1.59
CA ALA A 26 10.32 -12.01 0.61
C ALA A 26 11.43 -11.98 -0.45
N THR A 27 11.99 -13.15 -0.75
CA THR A 27 13.08 -13.32 -1.72
C THR A 27 12.58 -14.07 -2.96
N GLY A 28 13.37 -14.00 -4.04
CA GLY A 28 13.06 -14.68 -5.31
C GLY A 28 12.56 -13.72 -6.41
N PRO A 29 12.38 -14.24 -7.63
CA PRO A 29 12.12 -13.44 -8.83
C PRO A 29 10.80 -12.67 -8.80
N ASN A 30 9.83 -13.13 -8.00
CA ASN A 30 8.50 -12.53 -7.86
C ASN A 30 8.37 -11.62 -6.62
N SER A 31 9.47 -11.34 -5.92
CA SER A 31 9.46 -10.43 -4.77
C SER A 31 9.34 -8.97 -5.21
N LEU A 32 8.77 -8.11 -4.35
CA LEU A 32 8.70 -6.66 -4.57
C LEU A 32 10.11 -6.08 -4.78
N ARG A 33 11.11 -6.55 -4.03
CA ARG A 33 12.51 -6.16 -4.20
C ARG A 33 13.04 -6.50 -5.59
N ALA A 34 12.82 -7.73 -6.07
CA ALA A 34 13.27 -8.13 -7.41
C ALA A 34 12.60 -7.27 -8.49
N TRP A 35 11.30 -6.98 -8.36
CA TRP A 35 10.58 -6.11 -9.27
C TRP A 35 11.15 -4.68 -9.28
N LEU A 36 11.38 -4.08 -8.11
CA LEU A 36 11.96 -2.74 -7.98
C LEU A 36 13.34 -2.64 -8.63
N LEU A 37 14.18 -3.65 -8.45
CA LEU A 37 15.49 -3.74 -9.10
C LEU A 37 15.37 -3.84 -10.63
N GLN A 38 14.40 -4.59 -11.15
CA GLN A 38 14.11 -4.65 -12.60
C GLN A 38 13.64 -3.31 -13.16
N GLN A 39 12.97 -2.49 -12.33
CA GLN A 39 12.60 -1.10 -12.67
C GLN A 39 13.75 -0.10 -12.48
N HIS A 40 14.99 -0.59 -12.28
CA HIS A 40 16.19 0.23 -12.08
C HIS A 40 16.15 1.14 -10.84
N VAL A 41 15.36 0.79 -9.83
CA VAL A 41 15.37 1.50 -8.54
C VAL A 41 16.66 1.13 -7.78
N PRO A 42 17.48 2.12 -7.36
CA PRO A 42 18.70 1.84 -6.61
C PRO A 42 18.45 1.03 -5.34
N GLN A 43 19.33 0.06 -5.06
CA GLN A 43 19.26 -0.80 -3.88
C GLN A 43 19.21 0.01 -2.56
N LEU A 44 19.89 1.17 -2.51
CA LEU A 44 19.86 2.07 -1.36
C LEU A 44 18.45 2.64 -1.13
N ASP A 45 17.78 3.10 -2.19
CA ASP A 45 16.44 3.69 -2.10
C ASP A 45 15.40 2.65 -1.69
N ILE A 46 15.53 1.41 -2.19
CA ILE A 46 14.69 0.28 -1.75
C ILE A 46 14.87 0.04 -0.25
N ASN A 47 16.11 0.03 0.23
CA ASN A 47 16.40 -0.19 1.64
C ASN A 47 15.88 0.94 2.53
N LEU A 48 15.98 2.19 2.09
CA LEU A 48 15.43 3.35 2.79
C LEU A 48 13.90 3.28 2.86
N ALA A 49 13.23 2.93 1.76
CA ALA A 49 11.78 2.76 1.74
C ALA A 49 11.34 1.63 2.68
N PHE A 50 11.99 0.47 2.63
CA PHE A 50 11.63 -0.65 3.51
C PHE A 50 11.94 -0.34 4.99
N ALA A 51 13.01 0.38 5.31
CA ALA A 51 13.27 0.83 6.67
C ALA A 51 12.19 1.81 7.19
N ALA A 52 11.71 2.71 6.34
CA ALA A 52 10.58 3.59 6.68
C ALA A 52 9.30 2.78 6.94
N TRP A 53 9.01 1.79 6.10
CA TRP A 53 7.82 0.94 6.24
C TRP A 53 7.89 0.07 7.50
N MET A 54 9.06 -0.47 7.84
CA MET A 54 9.29 -1.21 9.09
C MET A 54 8.96 -0.37 10.32
N THR A 55 9.34 0.91 10.30
CA THR A 55 9.10 1.82 11.42
C THR A 55 7.61 1.93 11.71
N THR A 56 6.76 2.06 10.68
CA THR A 56 5.31 2.13 10.85
C THR A 56 4.62 0.78 11.04
N ALA A 57 5.19 -0.30 10.51
CA ALA A 57 4.59 -1.63 10.62
C ALA A 57 4.41 -2.06 12.07
N ASN A 58 5.34 -1.72 12.96
CA ASN A 58 5.31 -2.14 14.36
C ASN A 58 4.87 -1.04 15.34
N LEU A 59 4.38 0.09 14.85
CA LEU A 59 3.90 1.18 15.71
C LEU A 59 2.44 0.93 16.12
N PRO A 60 2.08 1.08 17.42
CA PRO A 60 0.68 1.07 17.81
C PRO A 60 -0.02 2.28 17.19
N ILE A 61 -1.26 2.13 16.75
CA ILE A 61 -2.06 3.24 16.22
C ILE A 61 -2.65 4.04 17.38
N SER A 62 -2.30 5.33 17.43
CA SER A 62 -2.84 6.31 18.38
C SER A 62 -2.65 7.72 17.82
N ASN A 63 -3.30 8.71 18.44
CA ASN A 63 -3.10 10.12 18.06
C ASN A 63 -1.63 10.58 18.18
N GLU A 64 -0.84 9.94 19.06
CA GLU A 64 0.58 10.26 19.24
C GLU A 64 1.44 9.72 18.09
N THR A 65 1.08 8.54 17.56
CA THR A 65 1.85 7.86 16.52
C THR A 65 1.34 8.15 15.11
N GLU A 66 0.10 8.63 14.95
CA GLU A 66 -0.53 9.01 13.67
C GLU A 66 0.39 9.85 12.76
N PRO A 67 1.11 10.89 13.25
CA PRO A 67 2.01 11.67 12.41
C PRO A 67 3.11 10.83 11.73
N ARG A 68 3.50 9.69 12.31
CA ARG A 68 4.50 8.78 11.74
C ARG A 68 3.93 7.97 10.57
N PHE A 69 2.66 7.58 10.65
CA PHE A 69 1.94 6.95 9.53
C PHE A 69 1.79 7.92 8.37
N VAL A 70 1.44 9.18 8.66
CA VAL A 70 1.38 10.25 7.66
C VAL A 70 2.75 10.49 7.00
N ALA A 71 3.83 10.56 7.78
CA ALA A 71 5.18 10.70 7.24
C ALA A 71 5.58 9.51 6.33
N SER A 72 5.28 8.28 6.74
CA SER A 72 5.56 7.06 5.94
C SER A 72 4.75 7.03 4.64
N ALA A 73 3.47 7.42 4.69
CA ALA A 73 2.62 7.56 3.51
C ALA A 73 3.15 8.63 2.55
N THR A 74 3.71 9.73 3.08
CA THR A 74 4.22 10.86 2.30
C THR A 74 5.58 10.58 1.65
N LEU A 75 6.52 9.95 2.37
CA LEU A 75 7.90 9.71 1.93
C LEU A 75 7.97 8.93 0.61
N SER A 76 7.25 7.81 0.51
CA SER A 76 7.27 6.97 -0.68
C SER A 76 6.34 7.46 -1.79
N SER A 77 5.27 8.19 -1.45
CA SER A 77 4.29 8.69 -2.44
C SER A 77 4.78 9.96 -3.15
N ASN A 78 5.45 10.88 -2.45
CA ASN A 78 6.01 12.10 -3.04
C ASN A 78 7.15 11.84 -4.02
N ALA A 79 7.89 10.74 -3.84
CA ALA A 79 9.13 10.51 -4.56
C ALA A 79 8.96 10.35 -6.08
N ARG A 80 7.77 9.94 -6.58
CA ARG A 80 7.58 9.64 -8.02
C ARG A 80 6.21 10.01 -8.62
N TRP A 81 5.39 10.85 -7.96
CA TRP A 81 4.08 11.24 -8.49
C TRP A 81 4.15 11.84 -9.91
N SER A 82 5.05 12.80 -10.15
CA SER A 82 5.16 13.45 -11.46
C SER A 82 5.69 12.55 -12.58
N GLU A 83 6.33 11.42 -12.23
CA GLU A 83 7.00 10.54 -13.20
C GLU A 83 6.21 9.28 -13.52
N LEU A 84 5.53 8.70 -12.52
CA LEU A 84 4.87 7.41 -12.67
C LEU A 84 3.35 7.49 -12.56
N TRP A 85 2.80 8.47 -11.81
CA TRP A 85 1.39 8.46 -11.41
C TRP A 85 0.80 9.87 -11.42
N PRO A 86 0.24 10.32 -12.56
CA PRO A 86 -0.34 11.66 -12.71
C PRO A 86 -1.69 11.77 -11.98
N THR A 87 -1.69 11.57 -10.67
CA THR A 87 -2.84 11.72 -9.79
C THR A 87 -2.51 12.82 -8.78
N GLY A 88 -3.51 13.64 -8.42
CA GLY A 88 -3.36 14.65 -7.39
C GLY A 88 -3.46 14.10 -5.95
N LEU A 89 -3.93 12.86 -5.80
CA LEU A 89 -4.26 12.22 -4.52
C LEU A 89 -3.89 10.74 -4.54
N SER A 90 -3.27 10.25 -3.46
CA SER A 90 -3.07 8.82 -3.22
C SER A 90 -3.54 8.47 -1.82
N THR A 91 -4.37 7.44 -1.70
CA THR A 91 -4.72 6.82 -0.43
C THR A 91 -3.84 5.60 -0.21
N ILE A 92 -3.19 5.56 0.94
CA ILE A 92 -2.29 4.51 1.37
C ILE A 92 -2.94 3.77 2.53
N VAL A 93 -3.28 2.50 2.32
CA VAL A 93 -3.82 1.60 3.32
C VAL A 93 -2.69 0.82 3.99
N PHE A 94 -2.73 0.73 5.32
CA PHE A 94 -1.79 -0.07 6.11
C PHE A 94 -2.42 -1.43 6.38
N LEU A 95 -1.98 -2.47 5.65
CA LEU A 95 -2.62 -3.78 5.66
C LEU A 95 -1.81 -4.78 6.49
N THR A 96 -2.54 -5.56 7.29
CA THR A 96 -2.00 -6.72 8.00
C THR A 96 -1.71 -7.88 7.03
N ALA A 97 -1.00 -8.89 7.50
CA ALA A 97 -0.75 -10.09 6.69
C ALA A 97 -2.06 -10.83 6.30
N PRO A 98 -3.05 -11.02 7.19
CA PRO A 98 -4.36 -11.54 6.81
C PRO A 98 -5.03 -10.74 5.69
N LEU A 99 -5.09 -9.40 5.81
CA LEU A 99 -5.70 -8.55 4.78
C LEU A 99 -4.97 -8.62 3.44
N LEU A 100 -3.64 -8.65 3.45
CA LEU A 100 -2.84 -8.81 2.23
C LEU A 100 -3.12 -10.14 1.52
N LYS A 101 -3.18 -11.24 2.27
CA LYS A 101 -3.50 -12.57 1.72
C LYS A 101 -4.91 -12.59 1.14
N GLN A 102 -5.87 -12.02 1.86
CA GLN A 102 -7.26 -11.96 1.42
C GLN A 102 -7.42 -11.09 0.17
N LEU A 103 -6.82 -9.90 0.13
CA LEU A 103 -6.83 -9.02 -1.04
C LEU A 103 -6.26 -9.71 -2.28
N SER A 104 -5.12 -10.42 -2.12
CA SER A 104 -4.52 -11.22 -3.19
C SER A 104 -5.49 -12.30 -3.69
N ALA A 105 -6.10 -13.07 -2.78
CA ALA A 105 -7.01 -14.16 -3.15
C ALA A 105 -8.32 -13.67 -3.80
N VAL A 106 -8.88 -12.56 -3.30
CA VAL A 106 -10.07 -11.93 -3.87
C VAL A 106 -9.78 -11.41 -5.27
N SER A 107 -8.64 -10.74 -5.48
CA SER A 107 -8.24 -10.26 -6.81
C SER A 107 -8.02 -11.41 -7.78
N GLU A 108 -7.31 -12.47 -7.38
CA GLU A 108 -7.05 -13.65 -8.21
C GLU A 108 -8.34 -14.37 -8.65
N SER A 109 -9.42 -14.28 -7.86
CA SER A 109 -10.72 -14.89 -8.16
C SER A 109 -11.67 -14.02 -9.00
N HIS A 110 -11.35 -12.74 -9.23
CA HIS A 110 -12.22 -11.79 -9.94
C HIS A 110 -11.47 -11.04 -11.07
N PRO A 111 -10.84 -11.75 -12.02
CA PRO A 111 -10.08 -11.10 -13.09
C PRO A 111 -10.97 -10.18 -13.95
N GLY A 112 -10.46 -8.98 -14.25
CA GLY A 112 -11.12 -7.98 -15.09
C GLY A 112 -12.30 -7.25 -14.45
N GLN A 113 -12.49 -7.37 -13.13
CA GLN A 113 -13.62 -6.77 -12.42
C GLN A 113 -13.19 -5.58 -11.56
N SER A 114 -14.13 -4.65 -11.36
CA SER A 114 -14.10 -3.71 -10.24
C SER A 114 -14.98 -4.27 -9.13
N LEU A 115 -14.47 -4.26 -7.91
CA LEU A 115 -15.13 -4.88 -6.76
C LEU A 115 -14.79 -4.16 -5.47
N ASP A 116 -15.67 -4.33 -4.49
CA ASP A 116 -15.47 -3.88 -3.12
C ASP A 116 -14.77 -5.00 -2.34
N PHE A 117 -13.55 -4.70 -1.86
CA PHE A 117 -12.83 -5.58 -0.95
C PHE A 117 -13.26 -5.24 0.48
N ASP A 118 -14.18 -6.04 1.01
CA ASP A 118 -14.57 -6.06 2.42
C ASP A 118 -13.62 -6.99 3.19
N GLY A 119 -12.78 -6.40 4.04
CA GLY A 119 -11.77 -7.14 4.78
C GLY A 119 -12.41 -8.04 5.84
N ALA A 120 -11.82 -9.21 6.11
CA ALA A 120 -12.24 -10.02 7.26
C ALA A 120 -11.99 -9.31 8.61
N GLU A 121 -11.16 -8.27 8.59
CA GLU A 121 -10.95 -7.30 9.65
C GLU A 121 -10.89 -5.89 9.05
N TYR A 122 -11.09 -4.88 9.88
CA TYR A 122 -10.95 -3.48 9.45
C TYR A 122 -9.51 -3.19 9.00
N ILE A 123 -9.38 -2.36 7.97
CA ILE A 123 -8.13 -1.70 7.61
C ILE A 123 -7.78 -0.74 8.76
N PRO A 124 -6.70 -0.99 9.54
CA PRO A 124 -6.46 -0.27 10.79
C PRO A 124 -6.27 1.24 10.60
N ILE A 125 -5.56 1.63 9.55
CA ILE A 125 -5.32 3.03 9.19
C ILE A 125 -5.13 3.18 7.69
N ALA A 126 -5.75 4.23 7.15
CA ALA A 126 -5.58 4.68 5.79
C ALA A 126 -5.25 6.18 5.78
N VAL A 127 -4.25 6.56 4.99
CA VAL A 127 -3.78 7.94 4.89
C VAL A 127 -3.92 8.41 3.45
N THR A 128 -4.68 9.49 3.22
CA THR A 128 -4.73 10.14 1.90
C THR A 128 -3.79 11.33 1.88
N VAL A 129 -2.84 11.32 0.96
CA VAL A 129 -1.85 12.38 0.73
C VAL A 129 -2.10 13.03 -0.63
N SER A 130 -1.70 14.29 -0.75
CA SER A 130 -1.89 15.10 -1.96
C SER A 130 -0.55 15.58 -2.52
N SER A 131 -0.45 15.62 -3.85
CA SER A 131 0.68 16.25 -4.53
C SER A 131 0.57 17.78 -4.57
N THR A 132 -0.57 18.33 -4.17
CA THR A 132 -0.82 19.78 -4.13
C THR A 132 -0.18 20.38 -2.88
N PRO A 133 0.74 21.35 -3.03
CA PRO A 133 1.37 21.99 -1.88
C PRO A 133 0.36 22.60 -0.91
N GLY A 134 0.57 22.37 0.39
CA GLY A 134 -0.29 22.93 1.45
C GLY A 134 -1.59 22.17 1.72
N THR A 135 -1.94 21.15 0.93
CA THR A 135 -3.04 20.24 1.27
C THR A 135 -2.63 19.34 2.42
N GLN A 136 -3.42 19.34 3.50
CA GLN A 136 -3.18 18.48 4.65
C GLN A 136 -3.60 17.04 4.34
N PRO A 137 -2.80 16.04 4.75
CA PRO A 137 -3.20 14.64 4.67
C PRO A 137 -4.47 14.36 5.49
N THR A 138 -5.30 13.43 5.03
CA THR A 138 -6.44 12.91 5.80
C THR A 138 -6.13 11.51 6.32
N VAL A 139 -6.60 11.21 7.53
CA VAL A 139 -6.42 9.91 8.18
C VAL A 139 -7.80 9.32 8.46
N ASN A 140 -7.99 8.08 8.04
CA ASN A 140 -9.16 7.28 8.36
C ASN A 140 -8.71 6.05 9.15
N LEU A 141 -9.33 5.81 10.30
CA LEU A 141 -9.05 4.65 11.14
C LEU A 141 -10.16 3.62 10.96
N ASN A 142 -9.80 2.35 11.02
CA ASN A 142 -10.74 1.23 10.97
C ASN A 142 -11.71 1.30 9.77
N ALA A 143 -11.20 1.50 8.56
CA ALA A 143 -12.04 1.42 7.36
C ALA A 143 -12.49 -0.03 7.15
N GLU A 144 -13.76 -0.24 6.77
CA GLU A 144 -14.34 -1.58 6.49
C GLU A 144 -13.59 -2.25 5.34
N GLY A 145 -13.18 -1.47 4.35
CA GLY A 145 -12.55 -2.01 3.16
C GLY A 145 -12.12 -0.95 2.16
N MET A 146 -12.00 -1.37 0.90
CA MET A 146 -11.69 -0.49 -0.22
C MET A 146 -12.25 -1.00 -1.54
N SER A 147 -12.67 -0.08 -2.40
CA SER A 147 -13.04 -0.38 -3.78
C SER A 147 -11.78 -0.46 -4.63
N ILE A 148 -11.65 -1.53 -5.41
CA ILE A 148 -10.48 -1.81 -6.24
C ILE A 148 -10.86 -2.17 -7.68
N ALA A 149 -9.89 -2.10 -8.60
CA ALA A 149 -9.99 -2.73 -9.91
C ALA A 149 -8.90 -3.79 -10.10
N VAL A 150 -9.30 -4.89 -10.73
CA VAL A 150 -8.48 -6.07 -11.00
C VAL A 150 -8.25 -6.19 -12.51
N ASP A 151 -7.01 -6.43 -12.92
CA ASP A 151 -6.68 -6.67 -14.33
C ASP A 151 -7.14 -8.07 -14.81
N ALA A 152 -7.00 -8.33 -16.11
CA ALA A 152 -7.38 -9.62 -16.70
C ALA A 152 -6.55 -10.81 -16.21
N GLN A 153 -5.43 -10.56 -15.51
CA GLN A 153 -4.55 -11.57 -14.94
C GLN A 153 -4.85 -11.82 -13.44
N GLY A 154 -5.85 -11.13 -12.87
CA GLY A 154 -6.22 -11.30 -11.47
C GLY A 154 -5.37 -10.46 -10.50
N ASN A 155 -4.67 -9.42 -10.97
CA ASN A 155 -3.92 -8.52 -10.10
C ASN A 155 -4.75 -7.29 -9.75
N CYS A 156 -4.76 -6.91 -8.48
CA CYS A 156 -5.19 -5.57 -8.07
C CYS A 156 -4.26 -4.50 -8.66
N VAL A 157 -4.85 -3.56 -9.40
CA VAL A 157 -4.11 -2.53 -10.16
C VAL A 157 -4.59 -1.11 -9.89
N HIS A 158 -5.77 -0.93 -9.30
CA HIS A 158 -6.32 0.40 -9.05
C HIS A 158 -7.08 0.48 -7.73
N PHE A 159 -6.93 1.61 -7.04
CA PHE A 159 -7.68 1.97 -5.84
C PHE A 159 -8.72 3.02 -6.23
N ALA A 160 -10.00 2.77 -5.94
CA ALA A 160 -11.10 3.67 -6.28
C ALA A 160 -11.67 4.43 -5.06
N GLY A 161 -11.58 3.86 -3.86
CA GLY A 161 -12.10 4.51 -2.65
C GLY A 161 -11.97 3.66 -1.39
N LEU A 162 -12.06 4.30 -0.23
CA LEU A 162 -12.27 3.60 1.04
C LEU A 162 -13.75 3.31 1.24
N ILE A 163 -14.02 2.20 1.92
CA ILE A 163 -15.34 1.85 2.45
C ILE A 163 -15.28 2.10 3.96
N THR A 164 -16.15 2.94 4.48
CA THR A 164 -16.12 3.50 5.85
C THR A 164 -17.48 3.50 6.50
#